data_AF-A0A2M8B797-F1
#
_entry.id   AF-A0A2M8B797-F1
#
_cell.length_a   1.000
_cell.length_b   1.000
_cell.length_c   1.000
_cell.angle_alpha   90.00
_cell.angle_beta   90.00
_cell.angle_gamma   90.00
#
_symmetry.space_group_name_H-M   'P 1'
#
loop_
_entity.id
_entity.type
_entity.pdbx_description
1 polymer ?
#
loop_
_entity_poly.entity_id
_entity_poly.type
_entity_poly.pdbx_seq_one_letter_code
_entity_poly.pdbx_strand_id
1 'polypeptide(L)'
;MAKRNSEPRDKRSPTETVENYSNEFAADLDIPPLPDSLPNRLEEAIAARVEAFLFRLKEAQQNRYVRALEIRLIRDAHAAVLTAYELRLRNAGVWYARFREAVEALGYERTDIGFTKVSDE
;
A
#
# COMPACT_ATOMS: atom_id res chain seq x y z
N MET A 1 -18.63 45.02 -20.58
CA MET A 1 -18.62 44.36 -19.25
C MET A 1 -19.55 43.15 -19.31
N ALA A 2 -19.01 41.93 -19.31
CA ALA A 2 -19.82 40.71 -19.37
C ALA A 2 -20.20 40.26 -17.94
N LYS A 3 -21.50 40.12 -17.67
CA LYS A 3 -22.04 39.61 -16.41
C LYS A 3 -21.71 38.11 -16.29
N ARG A 4 -21.01 37.70 -15.23
CA ARG A 4 -20.80 36.28 -14.91
C ARG A 4 -22.08 35.76 -14.26
N ASN A 5 -22.79 34.84 -14.94
CA ASN A 5 -23.83 34.04 -14.31
C ASN A 5 -23.16 33.11 -13.29
N SER A 6 -23.29 33.42 -12.01
CA SER A 6 -22.94 32.51 -10.92
C SER A 6 -24.19 31.75 -10.50
N GLU A 7 -24.58 30.74 -11.27
CA GLU A 7 -25.54 29.76 -10.78
C GLU A 7 -24.88 28.96 -9.64
N PRO A 8 -25.58 28.72 -8.52
CA PRO A 8 -25.07 27.89 -7.45
C PRO A 8 -24.97 26.45 -7.98
N ARG A 9 -23.74 25.93 -8.12
CA ARG A 9 -23.50 24.53 -8.45
C ARG A 9 -24.07 23.65 -7.34
N ASP A 10 -24.98 22.76 -7.69
CA ASP A 10 -25.49 21.75 -6.75
C ASP A 10 -24.33 20.99 -6.11
N LYS A 11 -24.38 20.85 -4.78
CA LYS A 11 -23.39 20.10 -4.01
C LYS A 11 -23.52 18.62 -4.36
N ARG A 12 -22.60 18.10 -5.16
CA ARG A 12 -22.56 16.67 -5.52
C ARG A 12 -22.08 15.83 -4.34
N SER A 13 -22.75 14.71 -4.11
CA SER A 13 -22.35 13.76 -3.07
C SER A 13 -21.03 13.06 -3.46
N PRO A 14 -20.06 12.91 -2.54
CA PRO A 14 -18.82 12.18 -2.80
C PRO A 14 -19.05 10.75 -3.31
N THR A 15 -20.10 10.08 -2.84
CA THR A 15 -20.44 8.69 -3.22
C THR A 15 -20.85 8.58 -4.69
N GLU A 16 -21.65 9.53 -5.15
CA GLU A 16 -22.16 9.59 -6.53
C GLU A 16 -21.07 9.93 -7.55
N THR A 17 -20.02 10.62 -7.09
CA THR A 17 -18.82 10.94 -7.90
C THR A 17 -17.96 9.70 -8.15
N VAL A 18 -17.93 8.76 -7.20
CA VAL A 18 -17.18 7.50 -7.33
C VAL A 18 -17.95 6.50 -8.18
N GLU A 19 -19.27 6.42 -8.02
CA GLU A 19 -20.12 5.49 -8.78
C GLU A 19 -20.23 5.83 -10.27
N ASN A 20 -20.18 7.12 -10.63
CA ASN A 20 -20.27 7.59 -12.01
C ASN A 20 -18.91 7.97 -12.64
N TYR A 21 -17.79 7.53 -12.05
CA TYR A 21 -16.47 7.89 -12.55
C TYR A 21 -16.19 7.18 -13.88
N SER A 22 -16.35 7.92 -14.99
CA SER A 22 -16.01 7.51 -16.34
C SER A 22 -14.89 8.37 -16.92
N ASN A 23 -14.23 7.91 -18.00
CA ASN A 23 -13.21 8.70 -18.69
C ASN A 23 -13.80 10.00 -19.27
N GLU A 24 -15.08 10.00 -19.66
CA GLU A 24 -15.79 11.20 -20.14
C GLU A 24 -16.01 12.21 -19.00
N PHE A 25 -16.38 11.72 -17.82
CA PHE A 25 -16.51 12.55 -16.61
C PHE A 25 -15.17 13.16 -16.17
N ALA A 26 -14.08 12.40 -16.28
CA ALA A 26 -12.74 12.90 -15.98
C ALA A 26 -12.29 13.98 -16.98
N ALA A 27 -12.64 13.83 -18.26
CA ALA A 27 -12.36 14.82 -19.30
C ALA A 27 -13.13 16.14 -19.06
N ASP A 28 -14.39 16.07 -18.63
CA ASP A 28 -15.19 17.25 -18.25
C ASP A 28 -14.60 18.03 -17.05
N LEU A 29 -13.82 17.35 -16.22
CA LEU A 29 -13.13 17.92 -15.06
C LEU A 29 -11.69 18.38 -15.36
N ASP A 30 -11.25 18.29 -16.62
CA ASP A 30 -9.88 18.58 -17.05
C ASP A 30 -8.84 17.76 -16.27
N ILE A 31 -9.22 16.54 -15.85
CA ILE A 31 -8.32 15.61 -15.15
C ILE A 31 -7.52 14.87 -16.21
N PRO A 32 -6.17 14.92 -16.17
CA PRO A 32 -5.36 14.20 -17.13
C PRO A 32 -5.56 12.68 -17.00
N PRO A 33 -5.51 11.93 -18.11
CA PRO A 33 -5.63 10.49 -18.07
C PRO A 33 -4.50 9.88 -17.24
N LEU A 34 -4.80 8.77 -16.55
CA LEU A 34 -3.77 8.01 -15.87
C LEU A 34 -2.78 7.45 -16.90
N PRO A 35 -1.48 7.41 -16.59
CA PRO A 35 -0.49 6.84 -17.48
C PRO A 35 -0.71 5.33 -17.63
N ASP A 36 -0.44 4.80 -18.82
CA ASP A 36 -0.56 3.36 -19.14
C ASP A 36 0.38 2.49 -18.30
N SER A 37 1.47 3.07 -17.78
CA SER A 37 2.43 2.41 -16.90
C SER A 37 2.63 3.19 -15.61
N LEU A 38 3.01 2.47 -14.56
CA LEU A 38 3.39 3.07 -13.30
C LEU A 38 4.59 4.00 -13.53
N PRO A 39 4.55 5.26 -13.07
CA PRO A 39 5.71 6.13 -13.17
C PRO A 39 6.91 5.53 -12.44
N ASN A 40 8.09 5.54 -13.05
CA ASN A 40 9.32 4.97 -12.44
C ASN A 40 9.57 5.48 -11.02
N ARG A 41 9.30 6.77 -10.76
CA ARG A 41 9.43 7.36 -9.42
C ARG A 41 8.51 6.69 -8.38
N LEU A 42 7.32 6.28 -8.79
CA LEU A 42 6.38 5.58 -7.91
C LEU A 42 6.85 4.14 -7.67
N GLU A 43 7.34 3.46 -8.70
CA GLU A 43 7.97 2.13 -8.55
C GLU A 43 9.15 2.18 -7.57
N GLU A 44 10.06 3.13 -7.75
CA GLU A 44 11.21 3.35 -6.86
C GLU A 44 10.78 3.66 -5.41
N ALA A 45 9.76 4.51 -5.24
CA ALA A 45 9.24 4.84 -3.92
C ALA A 45 8.63 3.63 -3.20
N ILE A 46 7.91 2.78 -3.93
CA ILE A 46 7.34 1.54 -3.38
C ILE A 46 8.45 0.55 -3.04
N ALA A 47 9.44 0.39 -3.94
CA ALA A 47 10.61 -0.45 -3.69
C ALA A 47 11.36 -0.02 -2.42
N ALA A 48 11.64 1.28 -2.29
CA ALA A 48 12.31 1.83 -1.10
C ALA A 48 11.51 1.61 0.18
N ARG A 49 10.18 1.75 0.11
CA ARG A 49 9.29 1.48 1.26
C ARG A 49 9.33 0.01 1.68
N VAL A 50 9.29 -0.92 0.72
CA VAL A 50 9.36 -2.36 1.00
C VAL A 50 10.70 -2.70 1.65
N GLU A 51 11.82 -2.25 1.08
CA GLU A 51 13.16 -2.50 1.63
C GLU A 51 13.32 -1.92 3.05
N ALA A 52 12.77 -0.73 3.31
CA ALA A 52 12.79 -0.13 4.64
C ALA A 52 12.04 -0.99 5.67
N PHE A 53 10.91 -1.59 5.30
CA PHE A 53 10.18 -2.51 6.19
C PHE A 53 10.93 -3.83 6.42
N LEU A 54 11.53 -4.40 5.38
CA LEU A 54 12.34 -5.60 5.50
C LEU A 54 13.55 -5.37 6.43
N PHE A 55 14.18 -4.21 6.31
CA PHE A 55 15.26 -3.79 7.20
C PHE A 55 14.77 -3.70 8.66
N ARG A 56 13.64 -3.03 8.91
CA ARG A 56 13.07 -2.91 10.26
C ARG A 56 12.66 -4.25 10.86
N LEU A 57 12.14 -5.20 10.06
CA LEU A 57 11.83 -6.56 10.54
C LEU A 57 13.09 -7.27 11.03
N LYS A 58 14.21 -7.10 10.32
CA LYS A 58 15.51 -7.62 10.75
C LYS A 58 16.01 -6.96 12.04
N GLU A 59 15.82 -5.65 12.19
CA GLU A 59 16.17 -4.95 13.45
C GLU A 59 15.30 -5.43 14.62
N ALA A 60 14.02 -5.71 14.39
CA ALA A 60 13.12 -6.21 15.43
C ALA A 60 13.60 -7.56 16.02
N GLN A 61 14.24 -8.40 15.21
CA GLN A 61 14.86 -9.65 15.67
C GLN A 61 15.99 -9.39 16.67
N GLN A 62 16.77 -8.32 16.46
CA GLN A 62 17.92 -7.97 17.29
C GLN A 62 17.51 -7.21 18.55
N ASN A 63 16.56 -6.29 18.42
CA ASN A 63 16.20 -5.31 19.44
C ASN A 63 15.07 -5.77 20.39
N ARG A 64 14.62 -7.03 20.30
CA ARG A 64 13.61 -7.64 21.18
C ARG A 64 12.38 -6.74 21.40
N TYR A 65 11.73 -6.36 20.30
CA TYR A 65 10.53 -5.53 20.37
C TYR A 65 9.42 -6.20 21.19
N VAL A 66 8.57 -5.39 21.81
CA VAL A 66 7.34 -5.92 22.44
C VAL A 66 6.39 -6.44 21.34
N ARG A 67 5.67 -7.53 21.63
CA ARG A 67 4.82 -8.26 20.69
C ARG A 67 3.87 -7.39 19.86
N ALA A 68 3.27 -6.36 20.49
CA ALA A 68 2.36 -5.45 19.80
C ALA A 68 3.04 -4.64 18.68
N LEU A 69 4.30 -4.24 18.88
CA LEU A 69 5.08 -3.51 17.88
C LEU A 69 5.51 -4.44 16.74
N GLU A 70 5.91 -5.67 17.06
CA GLU A 70 6.23 -6.69 16.04
C GLU A 70 5.03 -6.95 15.12
N ILE A 71 3.84 -7.22 15.68
CA ILE A 71 2.63 -7.49 14.89
C ILE A 71 2.28 -6.31 13.97
N ARG A 72 2.37 -5.08 14.49
CA ARG A 72 2.11 -3.89 13.67
C ARG A 72 3.12 -3.79 12.52
N LEU A 73 4.40 -3.98 12.81
CA LEU A 73 5.46 -3.94 11.80
C LEU A 73 5.26 -5.01 10.71
N ILE A 74 4.91 -6.24 11.12
CA ILE A 74 4.60 -7.34 10.19
C ILE A 74 3.43 -6.98 9.28
N ARG A 75 2.35 -6.40 9.82
CA ARG A 75 1.18 -5.97 9.04
C ARG A 75 1.54 -4.88 8.03
N ASP A 76 2.29 -3.87 8.45
CA ASP A 76 2.69 -2.76 7.59
C ASP A 76 3.64 -3.23 6.46
N ALA A 77 4.57 -4.14 6.78
CA ALA A 77 5.46 -4.77 5.82
C ALA A 77 4.69 -5.64 4.81
N HIS A 78 3.76 -6.46 5.30
CA HIS A 78 2.91 -7.30 4.45
C HIS A 78 2.09 -6.47 3.47
N ALA A 79 1.47 -5.39 3.94
CA ALA A 79 0.71 -4.48 3.10
C ALA A 79 1.58 -3.86 2.00
N ALA A 80 2.80 -3.42 2.32
CA ALA A 80 3.72 -2.85 1.33
C ALA A 80 4.13 -3.88 0.26
N VAL A 81 4.41 -5.13 0.66
CA VAL A 81 4.76 -6.20 -0.27
C VAL A 81 3.57 -6.60 -1.15
N LEU A 82 2.35 -6.65 -0.59
CA LEU A 82 1.13 -6.89 -1.38
C LEU A 82 0.90 -5.79 -2.41
N THR A 83 1.07 -4.51 -2.04
CA THR A 83 0.99 -3.40 -3.00
C THR A 83 1.99 -3.58 -4.15
N ALA A 84 3.23 -3.99 -3.85
CA ALA A 84 4.22 -4.26 -4.89
C ALA A 84 3.79 -5.41 -5.84
N TYR A 85 3.13 -6.45 -5.32
CA TYR A 85 2.59 -7.53 -6.13
C TYR A 85 1.40 -7.10 -7.00
N GLU A 86 0.46 -6.36 -6.43
CA GLU A 86 -0.73 -5.85 -7.15
C GLU A 86 -0.32 -4.97 -8.33
N LEU A 87 0.75 -4.19 -8.15
CA LEU A 87 1.34 -3.35 -9.19
C LEU A 87 2.32 -4.10 -10.10
N ARG A 88 2.48 -5.41 -9.93
CA ARG A 88 3.33 -6.29 -10.75
C ARG A 88 4.79 -5.82 -10.84
N LEU A 89 5.32 -5.28 -9.75
CA LEU A 89 6.71 -4.86 -9.72
C LEU A 89 7.64 -6.06 -9.90
N ARG A 90 8.72 -5.89 -10.66
CA ARG A 90 9.63 -6.98 -11.06
C ARG A 90 10.17 -7.80 -9.87
N ASN A 91 10.42 -7.15 -8.74
CA ASN A 91 11.03 -7.77 -7.56
C ASN A 91 10.01 -8.21 -6.48
N ALA A 92 8.70 -8.06 -6.71
CA ALA A 92 7.67 -8.35 -5.71
C ALA A 92 7.78 -9.78 -5.14
N GLY A 93 8.05 -10.77 -6.01
CA GLY A 93 8.28 -12.17 -5.62
C GLY A 93 9.43 -12.36 -4.64
N VAL A 94 10.55 -11.69 -4.90
CA VAL A 94 11.74 -11.75 -4.05
C VAL A 94 11.49 -11.08 -2.71
N TRP A 95 10.82 -9.93 -2.70
CA TRP A 95 10.46 -9.24 -1.46
C TRP A 95 9.54 -10.05 -0.57
N TYR A 96 8.59 -10.79 -1.15
CA TYR A 96 7.70 -11.63 -0.38
C TYR A 96 8.38 -12.84 0.24
N ALA A 97 9.30 -13.47 -0.49
CA ALA A 97 10.14 -14.54 0.08
C ALA A 97 10.94 -14.01 1.28
N ARG A 98 11.63 -12.87 1.12
CA ARG A 98 12.39 -12.22 2.20
C ARG A 98 11.52 -11.80 3.38
N PHE A 99 10.31 -11.29 3.11
CA PHE A 99 9.34 -10.97 4.15
C PHE A 99 8.95 -12.22 4.95
N ARG A 100 8.62 -13.32 4.27
CA ARG A 100 8.24 -14.58 4.91
C ARG A 100 9.35 -15.10 5.82
N GLU A 101 10.59 -15.14 5.32
CA GLU A 101 11.76 -15.54 6.10
C GLU A 101 11.95 -14.67 7.34
N ALA A 102 11.80 -13.34 7.21
CA ALA A 102 11.95 -12.43 8.34
C ALA A 102 10.85 -12.60 9.41
N VAL A 103 9.61 -12.86 8.99
CA VAL A 103 8.47 -13.13 9.87
C VAL A 103 8.64 -14.47 10.60
N GLU A 104 9.05 -15.51 9.89
CA GLU A 104 9.32 -16.82 10.47
C GLU A 104 10.45 -16.77 11.49
N ALA A 105 11.53 -16.05 11.19
CA ALA A 105 12.64 -15.84 12.13
C ALA A 105 12.28 -14.96 13.33
N LEU A 106 11.18 -14.19 13.29
CA LEU A 106 10.59 -13.52 14.46
C LEU A 106 9.70 -14.47 15.31
N GLY A 107 9.53 -15.72 14.87
CA GLY A 107 8.67 -16.72 15.49
C GLY A 107 7.19 -16.54 15.14
N TYR A 108 6.87 -15.91 14.01
CA TYR A 108 5.49 -15.72 13.57
C TYR A 108 5.13 -16.63 12.40
N GLU A 109 3.90 -17.11 12.41
CA GLU A 109 3.30 -17.88 11.31
C GLU A 109 2.09 -17.15 10.72
N ARG A 110 1.81 -17.40 9.43
CA ARG A 110 0.61 -16.91 8.77
C ARG A 110 -0.58 -17.78 9.15
N THR A 111 -1.65 -17.15 9.63
CA THR A 111 -2.95 -17.80 9.87
C THR A 111 -3.96 -17.40 8.79
N ASP A 112 -5.19 -17.88 8.87
CA ASP A 112 -6.26 -17.41 7.98
C ASP A 112 -6.42 -15.88 8.07
N ILE A 113 -6.36 -15.34 9.30
CA ILE A 113 -6.55 -13.93 9.61
C ILE A 113 -5.31 -13.36 10.30
N GLY A 114 -4.35 -12.88 9.51
CA GLY A 114 -3.13 -12.22 9.97
C GLY A 114 -1.96 -13.15 10.32
N PHE A 115 -1.26 -12.82 11.39
CA PHE A 115 -0.05 -13.49 11.84
C PHE A 115 -0.14 -13.74 13.34
N THR A 116 0.29 -14.91 13.78
CA THR A 116 0.37 -15.26 15.21
C THR A 116 1.80 -15.63 15.59
N LYS A 117 2.17 -15.37 16.84
CA LYS A 117 3.48 -15.79 17.36
C LYS A 117 3.35 -17.23 17.82
N VAL A 118 4.17 -18.11 17.27
CA VAL A 118 4.31 -19.48 17.75
C VAL A 118 4.91 -19.36 19.14
N SER A 119 4.17 -19.82 20.15
CA SER A 119 4.65 -19.75 21.53
C SER A 119 5.65 -20.89 21.70
N ASP A 120 6.85 -20.59 22.21
CA ASP A 120 7.70 -21.63 22.80
C ASP A 120 6.96 -22.11 24.06
N GLU A 121 6.41 -23.32 24.02
CA GLU A 121 6.04 -24.05 25.24
C GLU A 121 7.27 -24.36 26.10
#